data_AF-A0A9E0GBX4-F1
#
_entry.id   AF-A0A9E0GBX4-F1
#
_cell.length_a   1.000
_cell.length_b   1.000
_cell.length_c   1.000
_cell.angle_alpha   90.00
_cell.angle_beta   90.00
_cell.angle_gamma   90.00
#
_symmetry.space_group_name_H-M   'P 1'
#
loop_
_entity.id
_entity.type
_entity.pdbx_description
1 polymer ?
#
loop_
_entity_poly.entity_id
_entity_poly.type
_entity_poly.pdbx_seq_one_letter_code
_entity_poly.pdbx_strand_id
1 'polypeptide(L)'
;MPGRGKMKLDRLKYLSLFVAETPEEIEQLIEIFPDLESVRLDINEYLERPKEVLNMFSEALRILDRNTAELMVDRMKDEIDELKVQAEENRAQLEEKDSQLEENRARLEEKDAEIDRLKKLLEEQNK
;
A
#
# COMPACT_ATOMS: atom_id res chain seq x y z
N MET A 1 22.82 -24.38 5.84
CA MET A 1 22.81 -23.10 6.56
C MET A 1 24.23 -22.54 6.55
N PRO A 2 24.55 -21.48 5.77
CA PRO A 2 25.88 -20.87 5.86
C PRO A 2 26.08 -20.32 7.28
N GLY A 3 27.19 -20.72 7.91
CA GLY A 3 27.43 -20.51 9.34
C GLY A 3 27.46 -19.04 9.73
N ARG A 4 26.94 -18.72 10.93
CA ARG A 4 26.88 -17.38 11.54
C ARG A 4 28.20 -16.58 11.47
N GLY A 5 29.35 -17.24 11.41
CA GLY A 5 30.66 -16.61 11.24
C GLY A 5 30.90 -16.01 9.85
N LYS A 6 30.38 -16.65 8.79
CA LYS A 6 30.52 -16.17 7.40
C LYS A 6 29.83 -14.83 7.19
N MET A 7 28.60 -14.67 7.71
CA MET A 7 27.88 -13.40 7.65
C MET A 7 28.59 -12.25 8.39
N LYS A 8 29.29 -12.53 9.50
CA LYS A 8 30.04 -11.50 10.23
C LYS A 8 31.29 -11.07 9.48
N LEU A 9 32.00 -12.04 8.89
CA LEU A 9 33.19 -11.78 8.08
C LEU A 9 32.83 -11.01 6.82
N ASP A 10 31.76 -11.41 6.13
CA ASP A 10 31.27 -10.70 4.94
C ASP A 10 30.87 -9.26 5.27
N ARG A 11 30.17 -9.04 6.40
CA ARG A 11 29.85 -7.68 6.86
C ARG A 11 31.10 -6.86 7.13
N LEU A 12 32.06 -7.40 7.88
CA LEU A 12 33.31 -6.70 8.20
C LEU A 12 34.07 -6.31 6.94
N LYS A 13 34.21 -7.25 6.00
CA LYS A 13 34.85 -7.04 4.69
C LYS A 13 34.26 -5.83 3.94
N TYR A 14 32.93 -5.79 3.76
CA TYR A 14 32.29 -4.69 3.03
C TYR A 14 32.31 -3.37 3.83
N LEU A 15 32.13 -3.42 5.15
CA LEU A 15 32.24 -2.21 6.00
C LEU A 15 33.64 -1.61 5.97
N SER A 16 34.69 -2.43 6.00
CA SER A 16 36.07 -1.97 5.90
C SER A 16 36.35 -1.30 4.54
N LEU A 17 35.81 -1.83 3.45
CA LEU A 17 35.92 -1.21 2.13
C LEU A 17 35.25 0.19 2.07
N PHE A 18 34.10 0.36 2.72
CA PHE A 18 33.40 1.66 2.76
C PHE A 18 34.10 2.71 3.64
N VAL A 19 34.93 2.28 4.59
CA VAL A 19 35.67 3.16 5.50
C VAL A 19 37.06 3.49 4.96
N ALA A 20 37.58 2.73 4.00
CA ALA A 20 38.86 3.02 3.36
C ALA A 20 38.80 4.36 2.62
N GLU A 21 39.73 5.25 2.94
CA GLU A 21 39.78 6.62 2.39
C GLU A 21 40.86 6.75 1.31
N THR A 22 41.83 5.82 1.28
CA THR A 22 42.98 5.86 0.37
C THR A 22 43.08 4.62 -0.54
N PRO A 23 43.62 4.75 -1.77
CA PRO A 23 43.87 3.61 -2.66
C PRO A 23 44.72 2.52 -2.01
N GLU A 24 45.69 2.89 -1.18
CA GLU A 24 46.61 1.98 -0.50
C GLU A 24 45.88 1.12 0.56
N GLU A 25 44.91 1.70 1.28
CA GLU A 25 44.06 0.95 2.20
C GLU A 25 43.16 -0.05 1.46
N ILE A 26 42.68 0.32 0.28
CA ILE A 26 41.89 -0.55 -0.58
C ILE A 26 42.76 -1.71 -1.11
N GLU A 27 44.01 -1.44 -1.51
CA GLU A 27 44.95 -2.50 -1.93
C GLU A 27 45.23 -3.50 -0.80
N GLN A 28 45.46 -3.02 0.42
CA GLN A 28 45.61 -3.90 1.59
C GLN A 28 44.34 -4.72 1.89
N LEU A 29 43.16 -4.13 1.69
CA LEU A 29 41.90 -4.86 1.85
C LEU A 29 41.69 -5.93 0.78
N ILE A 30 42.16 -5.71 -0.45
CA ILE A 30 42.13 -6.72 -1.52
C ILE A 30 43.08 -7.87 -1.21
N GLU A 31 44.25 -7.61 -0.63
CA GLU A 31 45.16 -8.68 -0.19
C GLU A 31 44.53 -9.59 0.88
N ILE A 32 43.75 -9.00 1.80
CA ILE A 32 43.06 -9.74 2.87
C ILE A 32 41.78 -10.42 2.32
N PHE A 33 41.08 -9.76 1.41
CA PHE A 33 39.82 -10.18 0.81
C PHE A 33 39.88 -10.06 -0.72
N PRO A 34 40.45 -11.06 -1.43
CA PRO A 34 40.66 -11.01 -2.88
C PRO A 34 39.38 -10.85 -3.69
N ASP A 35 38.24 -11.25 -3.13
CA ASP A 35 36.93 -11.10 -3.74
C ASP A 35 36.45 -9.64 -3.83
N LEU A 36 37.14 -8.70 -3.16
CA LEU A 36 36.92 -7.26 -3.32
C LEU A 36 37.54 -6.68 -4.58
N GLU A 37 38.41 -7.41 -5.30
CA GLU A 37 39.04 -6.92 -6.53
C GLU A 37 37.99 -6.52 -7.59
N SER A 38 36.93 -7.33 -7.75
CA SER A 38 35.81 -7.00 -8.64
C SER A 38 35.13 -5.69 -8.24
N VAL A 39 34.90 -5.48 -6.94
CA VAL A 39 34.25 -4.28 -6.43
C VAL A 39 35.16 -3.05 -6.62
N ARG A 40 36.47 -3.21 -6.45
CA ARG A 40 37.45 -2.15 -6.70
C ARG A 40 37.50 -1.76 -8.18
N LEU A 41 37.42 -2.72 -9.10
CA LEU A 41 37.34 -2.45 -10.54
C LEU A 41 36.04 -1.71 -10.89
N ASP A 42 34.91 -2.15 -10.34
CA ASP A 42 33.62 -1.48 -10.53
C ASP A 42 33.67 -0.04 -10.01
N ILE A 43 34.27 0.20 -8.83
CA ILE A 43 34.45 1.55 -8.26
C ILE A 43 35.43 2.40 -9.11
N ASN A 44 36.49 1.81 -9.64
CA ASN A 44 37.45 2.53 -10.47
C ASN A 44 36.80 3.05 -11.78
N GLU A 45 35.80 2.35 -12.30
CA GLU A 45 35.01 2.83 -13.44
C GLU A 45 34.30 4.18 -13.13
N TYR A 46 33.94 4.44 -11.86
CA TYR A 46 33.39 5.73 -11.42
C TYR A 46 34.44 6.85 -11.49
N LEU A 47 35.71 6.54 -11.28
CA LEU A 47 36.81 7.52 -11.35
C LEU A 47 37.21 7.80 -12.79
N GLU A 48 37.20 6.78 -13.66
CA GLU A 48 37.56 6.91 -15.06
C GLU A 48 36.44 7.58 -15.89
N ARG A 49 35.16 7.28 -15.59
CA ARG A 49 34.00 7.77 -16.38
C ARG A 49 32.83 8.22 -15.50
N PRO A 50 33.04 9.21 -14.60
CA PRO A 50 32.03 9.62 -13.61
C PRO A 50 30.71 10.07 -14.23
N LYS A 51 30.74 10.70 -15.41
CA LYS A 51 29.53 11.19 -16.10
C LYS A 51 28.62 10.06 -16.58
N GLU A 52 29.21 8.96 -17.02
CA GLU A 52 28.44 7.85 -17.60
C GLU A 52 27.77 7.03 -16.51
N VAL A 53 28.52 6.79 -15.43
CA VAL A 53 27.98 6.13 -14.24
C VAL A 53 26.86 6.96 -13.62
N LEU A 54 27.04 8.29 -13.48
CA LEU A 54 25.98 9.17 -12.98
C LEU A 54 24.74 9.19 -13.89
N ASN A 55 24.93 9.10 -15.22
CA ASN A 55 23.83 8.94 -16.16
C ASN A 55 23.09 7.61 -15.97
N MET A 56 23.80 6.50 -15.76
CA MET A 56 23.19 5.19 -15.49
C MET A 56 22.38 5.20 -14.19
N PHE A 57 22.90 5.80 -13.12
CA PHE A 57 22.13 6.00 -11.88
C PHE A 57 20.89 6.85 -12.11
N SER A 58 21.01 7.94 -12.88
CA SER A 58 19.89 8.81 -13.22
C SER A 58 18.81 8.07 -14.02
N GLU A 59 19.20 7.19 -14.94
CA GLU A 59 18.28 6.36 -15.71
C GLU A 59 17.61 5.29 -14.85
N ALA A 60 18.36 4.63 -13.96
CA ALA A 60 17.80 3.68 -12.99
C ALA A 60 16.78 4.34 -12.06
N LEU A 61 17.08 5.54 -11.55
CA LEU A 61 16.14 6.34 -10.75
C LEU A 61 14.90 6.73 -11.57
N ARG A 62 15.06 7.17 -12.81
CA ARG A 62 13.93 7.50 -13.70
C ARG A 62 13.02 6.29 -13.96
N ILE A 63 13.59 5.10 -14.15
CA ILE A 63 12.82 3.86 -14.33
C ILE A 63 12.09 3.50 -13.03
N LEU A 64 12.75 3.63 -11.87
CA LEU A 64 12.14 3.39 -10.57
C LEU A 64 10.97 4.34 -10.31
N ASP A 65 11.14 5.62 -10.58
CA ASP A 65 10.09 6.63 -10.42
C ASP A 65 8.89 6.33 -11.31
N ARG A 66 9.15 5.96 -12.57
CA ARG A 66 8.09 5.55 -13.51
C ARG A 66 7.33 4.33 -12.99
N ASN A 67 8.02 3.27 -12.59
CA ASN A 67 7.39 2.06 -12.07
C ASN A 67 6.60 2.33 -10.79
N THR A 68 7.11 3.22 -9.93
CA THR A 68 6.43 3.64 -8.70
C THR A 68 5.14 4.38 -9.03
N ALA A 69 5.17 5.30 -10.00
CA ALA A 69 3.98 6.01 -10.46
C ALA A 69 2.94 5.07 -11.08
N GLU A 70 3.37 4.13 -11.94
CA GLU A 70 2.47 3.12 -12.52
C GLU A 70 1.83 2.25 -11.42
N LEU A 71 2.62 1.76 -10.46
CA LEU A 71 2.12 0.99 -9.32
C LEU A 71 1.12 1.79 -8.45
N MET A 72 1.38 3.08 -8.22
CA MET A 72 0.47 3.95 -7.47
C MET A 72 -0.86 4.13 -8.21
N VAL A 73 -0.82 4.32 -9.52
CA VAL A 73 -2.04 4.44 -10.34
C VAL A 73 -2.88 3.17 -10.28
N ASP A 74 -2.26 2.00 -10.38
CA ASP A 74 -3.00 0.74 -10.33
C ASP A 74 -3.62 0.51 -8.94
N ARG A 75 -2.87 0.77 -7.86
CA ARG A 75 -3.44 0.71 -6.50
C ARG A 75 -4.60 1.68 -6.29
N MET A 76 -4.49 2.90 -6.81
CA MET A 76 -5.58 3.88 -6.72
C MET A 76 -6.81 3.45 -7.51
N LYS A 77 -6.65 2.78 -8.66
CA LYS A 77 -7.78 2.23 -9.42
C LYS A 77 -8.47 1.12 -8.63
N ASP A 78 -7.70 0.21 -8.05
CA ASP A 78 -8.24 -0.88 -7.22
C ASP A 78 -9.04 -0.30 -6.04
N GLU A 79 -8.50 0.69 -5.33
CA GLU A 79 -9.20 1.36 -4.21
C GLU A 79 -10.47 2.09 -4.67
N ILE A 80 -10.43 2.76 -5.83
CA ILE A 80 -11.62 3.41 -6.41
C ILE A 80 -12.70 2.38 -6.73
N ASP A 81 -12.33 1.23 -7.28
CA ASP A 81 -13.29 0.21 -7.66
C ASP A 81 -13.89 -0.49 -6.42
N GLU A 82 -13.09 -0.74 -5.38
CA GLU A 82 -13.61 -1.19 -4.07
C GLU A 82 -14.59 -0.18 -3.46
N LEU A 83 -14.25 1.12 -3.46
CA LEU A 83 -15.13 2.18 -2.96
C LEU A 83 -16.42 2.30 -3.75
N LYS A 84 -16.39 2.08 -5.07
CA LYS A 84 -17.61 2.05 -5.90
C LYS A 84 -18.52 0.90 -5.52
N VAL A 85 -17.98 -0.31 -5.36
CA VAL A 85 -18.76 -1.48 -4.93
C VAL A 85 -19.40 -1.21 -3.57
N GLN A 86 -18.64 -0.68 -2.61
CA GLN A 86 -19.18 -0.34 -1.30
C GLN A 86 -20.27 0.75 -1.37
N ALA A 87 -20.12 1.74 -2.25
CA ALA A 87 -21.12 2.77 -2.46
C ALA A 87 -22.41 2.20 -3.07
N GLU A 88 -22.31 1.27 -4.03
CA GLU A 88 -23.47 0.57 -4.60
C GLU A 88 -24.19 -0.29 -3.56
N GLU A 89 -23.45 -1.04 -2.74
CA GLU A 89 -24.02 -1.82 -1.63
C GLU A 89 -24.74 -0.94 -0.62
N ASN A 90 -24.11 0.16 -0.19
CA ASN A 90 -24.74 1.11 0.75
C ASN A 90 -26.00 1.74 0.16
N ARG A 91 -25.99 2.05 -1.14
CA ARG A 91 -27.16 2.57 -1.83
C ARG A 91 -28.30 1.56 -1.89
N ALA A 92 -28.00 0.30 -2.20
CA ALA A 92 -29.00 -0.77 -2.19
C ALA A 92 -29.60 -0.96 -0.79
N GLN A 93 -28.77 -0.93 0.27
CA GLN A 93 -29.25 -1.00 1.65
C GLN A 93 -30.13 0.19 2.04
N LEU A 94 -29.81 1.40 1.58
CA LEU A 94 -30.64 2.58 1.79
C LEU A 94 -32.00 2.43 1.10
N GLU A 95 -32.02 2.00 -0.16
CA GLU A 95 -33.27 1.75 -0.91
C GLU A 95 -34.14 0.66 -0.25
N GLU A 96 -33.52 -0.39 0.29
CA GLU A 96 -34.23 -1.41 1.07
C GLU A 96 -34.84 -0.84 2.36
N LYS A 97 -34.08 -0.04 3.11
CA LYS A 97 -34.58 0.58 4.34
C LYS A 97 -35.68 1.59 4.09
N ASP A 98 -35.58 2.38 3.02
CA ASP A 98 -36.64 3.31 2.64
C ASP A 98 -37.94 2.56 2.30
N SER A 99 -37.83 1.44 1.58
CA SER A 99 -38.98 0.56 1.28
C SER A 99 -39.61 -0.01 2.55
N GLN A 100 -38.79 -0.48 3.50
CA GLN A 100 -39.27 -0.99 4.80
C GLN A 100 -39.92 0.13 5.65
N LEU A 101 -39.41 1.36 5.59
CA LEU A 101 -40.00 2.51 6.28
C LEU A 101 -41.37 2.86 5.72
N GLU A 102 -41.54 2.84 4.40
CA GLU A 102 -42.84 3.06 3.76
C GLU A 102 -43.85 1.96 4.11
N GLU A 103 -43.45 0.68 4.12
CA GLU A 103 -44.33 -0.41 4.56
C GLU A 103 -44.77 -0.24 6.02
N ASN A 104 -43.83 0.13 6.90
CA ASN A 104 -44.13 0.36 8.31
C ASN A 104 -45.05 1.57 8.53
N ARG A 105 -44.89 2.64 7.74
CA ARG A 105 -45.81 3.80 7.77
C ARG A 105 -47.22 3.40 7.36
N ALA A 106 -47.37 2.67 6.26
CA ALA A 106 -48.68 2.20 5.81
C ALA A 106 -49.37 1.31 6.87
N ARG A 107 -48.61 0.42 7.52
CA ARG A 107 -49.13 -0.41 8.63
C ARG A 107 -49.53 0.40 9.86
N LEU A 108 -48.81 1.48 10.17
CA LEU A 108 -49.19 2.36 11.28
C LEU A 108 -50.48 3.10 10.97
N GLU A 109 -50.63 3.65 9.76
CA GLU A 109 -51.87 4.31 9.33
C GLU A 109 -53.08 3.38 9.37
N GLU A 110 -52.92 2.12 8.95
CA GLU A 110 -53.99 1.11 9.04
C GLU A 110 -54.40 0.84 10.49
N LYS A 111 -53.43 0.69 11.39
CA LYS A 111 -53.69 0.47 12.82
C LYS A 111 -54.35 1.69 13.48
N ASP A 112 -53.93 2.90 13.14
CA ASP A 112 -54.53 4.12 13.67
C ASP A 112 -55.99 4.25 13.21
N ALA A 113 -56.28 3.93 11.95
CA ALA A 113 -57.66 3.90 11.43
C ALA A 113 -58.53 2.83 12.13
N GLU A 114 -57.97 1.65 12.43
CA GLU A 114 -58.66 0.60 13.18
C GLU A 114 -58.95 1.03 14.63
N ILE A 115 -57.97 1.63 15.31
CA ILE A 115 -58.13 2.17 16.67
C ILE A 115 -59.26 3.20 16.69
N ASP A 116 -59.31 4.11 15.72
CA ASP A 116 -60.35 5.13 15.64
C ASP A 116 -61.74 4.53 15.39
N ARG A 117 -61.84 3.48 14.58
CA ARG A 117 -63.10 2.73 14.40
C ARG A 117 -63.55 2.07 15.69
N LEU A 118 -62.64 1.37 16.37
CA LEU A 118 -62.94 0.68 17.63
C LEU A 118 -63.36 1.66 18.73
N LYS A 119 -62.70 2.83 18.82
CA LYS A 119 -63.09 3.89 19.77
C LYS A 119 -64.52 4.38 19.54
N LYS A 120 -64.91 4.64 18.29
CA LYS A 120 -66.28 5.05 17.94
C LYS A 120 -67.31 4.00 18.34
N LEU A 121 -67.03 2.72 18.06
CA LEU A 121 -67.92 1.62 18.41
C LEU A 121 -68.10 1.49 19.94
N LEU A 122 -67.03 1.73 20.69
CA LEU A 122 -67.05 1.71 22.16
C LEU A 122 -67.86 2.88 22.74
N GLU A 123 -67.78 4.07 22.13
CA GLU A 123 -68.60 5.23 22.51
C GLU A 123 -70.10 4.98 22.23
N GLU A 124 -70.42 4.30 21.15
CA GLU A 124 -71.81 3.92 20.82
C GLU A 124 -72.36 2.86 21.79
N GLN A 125 -71.55 1.91 22.24
CA GLN A 125 -71.98 0.89 23.22
C GLN A 125 -72.12 1.42 24.65
N ASN A 126 -71.42 2.51 25.00
CA ASN A 126 -71.49 3.12 26.33
C ASN A 126 -72.56 4.24 26.44
N LYS A 127 -73.41 4.38 25.42
CA LYS A 127 -74.55 5.32 25.37
C LYS A 127 -75.87 4.59 25.60
#